data_AF-A0ZUF7-F1
#
_entry.id   AF-A0ZUF7-F1
#
_cell.length_a   1.000
_cell.length_b   1.000
_cell.length_c   1.000
_cell.angle_alpha   90.00
_cell.angle_beta   90.00
_cell.angle_gamma   90.00
#
_symmetry.space_group_name_H-M   'P 1'
#
loop_
_entity.id
_entity.type
_entity.pdbx_description
1 polymer ?
#
loop_
_entity_poly.entity_id
_entity_poly.type
_entity_poly.pdbx_seq_one_letter_code
_entity_poly.pdbx_strand_id
1 'polypeptide(L)'
;ANVDVWHANTKGGYSFFDPSQPKYNLRRRIETGAEGRYRFRSILPSGYCCPPNGSTQQLLDLLGRHGNRPAHIHFFVSAPGYRQLTTQINFEG
;
A
#
# COMPACT_ATOMS: atom_id res chain seq x y z
N ALA A 1 -15.60 6.98 11.50
CA ALA A 1 -14.35 6.20 11.43
C ALA A 1 -13.43 6.85 10.40
N ASN A 2 -12.13 6.58 10.47
CA ASN A 2 -11.14 7.04 9.50
C ASN A 2 -10.55 5.84 8.75
N VAL A 3 -10.43 5.98 7.44
CA VAL A 3 -9.77 5.03 6.54
C VAL A 3 -8.57 5.72 5.91
N ASP A 4 -7.38 5.41 6.38
CA ASP A 4 -6.13 5.78 5.73
C ASP A 4 -5.81 4.75 4.64
N VAL A 5 -5.74 5.20 3.40
CA VAL A 5 -5.50 4.35 2.22
C VAL A 5 -4.24 4.81 1.49
N TRP A 6 -3.41 3.86 1.07
CA TRP A 6 -2.27 4.13 0.19
C TRP A 6 -1.90 2.90 -0.63
N HIS A 7 -1.30 3.12 -1.80
CA HIS A 7 -0.78 2.06 -2.66
C HIS A 7 0.32 2.59 -3.59
N ALA A 8 1.03 1.68 -4.24
CA ALA A 8 2.05 2.01 -5.22
C ALA A 8 1.45 2.59 -6.51
N ASN A 9 2.28 3.25 -7.32
CA ASN A 9 1.91 3.61 -8.68
C ASN A 9 2.00 2.40 -9.65
N THR A 10 1.80 2.64 -10.95
CA THR A 10 1.90 1.62 -12.00
C THR A 10 3.31 1.05 -12.20
N LYS A 11 4.33 1.63 -11.56
CA LYS A 11 5.73 1.17 -11.58
C LYS A 11 6.17 0.54 -10.26
N GLY A 12 5.25 0.34 -9.30
CA GLY A 12 5.56 -0.21 -7.97
C GLY A 12 6.20 0.81 -7.01
N GLY A 13 6.29 2.09 -7.39
CA GLY A 13 6.89 3.15 -6.58
C GLY A 13 5.89 3.84 -5.65
N TYR A 14 6.33 4.18 -4.44
CA TYR A 14 5.56 4.95 -3.47
C TYR A 14 6.07 6.38 -3.33
N SER A 15 5.16 7.34 -3.15
CA SER A 15 5.55 8.70 -2.74
C SER A 15 6.40 8.64 -1.46
N PHE A 16 7.33 9.58 -1.32
CA PHE A 16 8.39 9.64 -0.28
C PHE A 16 9.57 8.68 -0.47
N PHE A 17 9.39 7.56 -1.19
CA PHE A 17 10.48 6.67 -1.57
C PHE A 17 10.94 6.92 -3.01
N ASP A 18 10.00 7.29 -3.88
CA ASP A 18 10.25 7.75 -5.24
C ASP A 18 10.16 9.29 -5.28
N PRO A 19 11.29 10.00 -5.42
CA PRO A 19 11.34 11.46 -5.40
C PRO A 19 10.73 12.11 -6.64
N SER A 20 10.47 11.35 -7.71
CA SER A 20 9.80 11.86 -8.91
C SER A 20 8.30 12.10 -8.68
N GLN A 21 7.74 11.58 -7.59
CA GLN A 21 6.32 11.71 -7.28
C GLN A 21 6.04 12.90 -6.35
N PRO A 22 4.90 13.58 -6.51
CA PRO A 22 4.43 14.55 -5.53
C PRO A 22 4.31 13.93 -4.13
N LYS A 23 4.51 14.75 -3.09
CA LYS A 23 4.26 14.34 -1.71
C LYS A 23 2.81 13.86 -1.59
N TYR A 24 2.63 12.74 -0.89
CA TYR A 24 1.32 12.08 -0.70
C TYR A 24 0.61 11.60 -1.98
N ASN A 25 1.32 11.44 -3.11
CA ASN A 25 0.73 10.81 -4.29
C ASN A 25 0.17 9.41 -3.94
N LEU A 26 -1.07 9.13 -4.35
CA LEU A 26 -1.79 7.88 -4.07
C LEU A 26 -1.93 7.57 -2.57
N ARG A 27 -2.08 8.60 -1.72
CA ARG A 27 -2.35 8.49 -0.28
C ARG A 27 -3.53 9.37 0.12
N ARG A 28 -4.42 8.87 0.98
CA ARG A 28 -5.55 9.67 1.49
C ARG A 28 -6.02 9.17 2.85
N ARG A 29 -6.44 10.10 3.72
CA ARG A 29 -7.34 9.83 4.84
C ARG A 29 -8.77 10.15 4.42
N ILE A 30 -9.67 9.20 4.66
CA ILE A 30 -11.08 9.31 4.31
C ILE A 30 -11.90 9.16 5.59
N GLU A 31 -12.72 10.17 5.88
CA GLU A 31 -13.74 10.09 6.91
C GLU A 31 -14.95 9.35 6.34
N THR A 32 -15.43 8.35 7.08
CA THR A 32 -16.63 7.60 6.69
C THR A 32 -17.87 8.47 6.86
N GLY A 33 -18.86 8.29 5.98
CA GLY A 33 -20.18 8.93 6.14
C GLY A 33 -20.94 8.43 7.36
N ALA A 34 -22.14 8.98 7.59
CA ALA A 34 -22.97 8.67 8.75
C ALA A 34 -23.31 7.17 8.90
N GLU A 35 -23.46 6.45 7.78
CA GLU A 35 -23.66 4.99 7.74
C GLU A 35 -22.35 4.17 7.81
N GLY A 36 -21.20 4.80 8.09
CA GLY A 36 -19.89 4.14 8.09
C GLY A 36 -19.34 3.79 6.70
N ARG A 37 -20.03 4.19 5.62
CA ARG A 37 -19.60 3.93 4.24
C ARG A 37 -18.49 4.89 3.80
N TYR A 38 -17.60 4.41 2.93
CA TYR A 38 -16.59 5.21 2.24
C TYR A 38 -16.46 4.77 0.78
N ARG A 39 -15.97 5.66 -0.08
CA ARG A 39 -15.65 5.38 -1.49
C ARG A 39 -14.42 6.18 -1.88
N PHE A 40 -13.53 5.57 -2.65
CA PHE A 40 -12.46 6.28 -3.34
C PHE A 40 -12.32 5.73 -4.76
N ARG A 41 -11.77 6.55 -5.66
CA ARG A 41 -11.39 6.16 -7.02
C ARG A 41 -9.89 6.35 -7.15
N SER A 42 -9.21 5.33 -7.65
CA SER A 42 -7.78 5.37 -7.91
C SER A 42 -7.45 4.53 -9.16
N ILE A 43 -6.16 4.27 -9.38
CA ILE A 43 -5.64 3.34 -10.37
C ILE A 43 -5.40 1.96 -9.75
N LEU A 44 -5.23 0.94 -10.59
CA LEU A 44 -4.71 -0.36 -10.18
C LEU A 44 -3.19 -0.24 -9.94
N PRO A 45 -2.68 -0.50 -8.72
CA PRO A 45 -1.24 -0.49 -8.46
C PRO A 45 -0.53 -1.66 -9.15
N SER A 46 0.76 -1.52 -9.44
CA SER A 46 1.61 -2.67 -9.78
C SER A 46 2.15 -3.35 -8.52
N GLY A 47 2.55 -4.61 -8.66
CA GLY A 47 3.39 -5.28 -7.67
C GLY A 47 4.76 -4.60 -7.56
N TYR A 48 5.49 -4.92 -6.50
CA TYR A 48 6.84 -4.40 -6.29
C TYR A 48 7.70 -5.38 -5.52
N CYS A 49 9.01 -5.17 -5.57
CA CYS A 49 9.99 -5.99 -4.87
C CYS A 49 10.82 -5.18 -3.88
N CYS A 50 11.64 -5.88 -3.10
CA CYS A 50 12.72 -5.26 -2.35
C CYS A 50 13.67 -4.50 -3.31
N PRO A 51 14.31 -3.40 -2.87
CA PRO A 51 15.26 -2.68 -3.70
C PRO A 51 16.34 -3.62 -4.28
N PRO A 52 16.61 -3.55 -5.59
CA PRO A 52 17.60 -4.40 -6.21
C PRO A 52 18.98 -4.13 -5.61
N ASN A 53 19.82 -5.17 -5.50
CA ASN A 53 21.15 -5.12 -4.90
C ASN A 53 21.19 -4.75 -3.40
N GLY A 54 20.03 -4.51 -2.76
CA GLY A 54 19.96 -4.28 -1.32
C GLY A 54 20.26 -5.55 -0.53
N SER A 55 20.69 -5.39 0.73
CA SER A 55 20.98 -6.52 1.64
C SER A 55 19.81 -7.49 1.78
N THR A 56 18.57 -6.99 1.75
CA THR A 56 17.37 -7.83 1.75
C THR A 56 17.27 -8.71 0.51
N GLN A 57 17.56 -8.18 -0.69
CA GLN A 57 17.52 -8.97 -1.91
C GLN A 57 18.63 -10.03 -1.91
N GLN A 58 19.85 -9.66 -1.49
CA GLN A 58 20.97 -10.60 -1.36
C GLN A 58 20.64 -11.76 -0.41
N LEU A 59 20.01 -11.49 0.74
CA LEU A 59 19.57 -12.54 1.66
C LEU A 59 18.49 -13.43 1.04
N LEU A 60 17.52 -12.86 0.33
CA LEU A 60 16.47 -13.63 -0.33
C LEU A 60 17.05 -14.54 -1.42
N ASP A 61 18.03 -14.07 -2.19
CA ASP A 61 18.74 -14.86 -3.19
C ASP A 61 19.47 -16.06 -2.55
N LEU A 62 20.16 -15.84 -1.42
CA LEU A 62 20.81 -16.91 -0.65
C LEU A 62 19.82 -17.95 -0.10
N LEU A 63 18.58 -17.54 0.17
CA LEU A 63 17.49 -18.41 0.62
C LEU A 63 16.69 -19.06 -0.54
N GLY A 64 17.04 -18.77 -1.80
CA GLY A 64 16.27 -19.24 -2.97
C GLY A 64 14.85 -18.66 -3.03
N ARG A 65 14.65 -17.44 -2.54
CA ARG A 65 13.35 -16.75 -2.50
C ARG A 65 13.36 -15.48 -3.35
N HIS A 66 12.21 -15.09 -3.89
CA HIS A 66 12.05 -13.81 -4.57
C HIS A 66 11.58 -12.69 -3.63
N GLY A 67 11.94 -11.44 -3.94
CA GLY A 67 11.46 -10.25 -3.22
C GLY A 67 10.10 -9.72 -3.67
N ASN A 68 9.49 -10.31 -4.70
CA ASN A 68 8.27 -9.80 -5.31
C ASN A 68 7.05 -9.90 -4.39
N ARG A 69 6.22 -8.87 -4.42
CA ARG A 69 4.91 -8.81 -3.79
C ARG A 69 3.83 -8.56 -4.85
N PRO A 70 2.68 -9.24 -4.79
CA PRO A 70 1.57 -8.97 -5.71
C PRO A 70 1.04 -7.54 -5.50
N ALA A 71 0.33 -7.00 -6.50
CA ALA A 71 -0.35 -5.72 -6.37
C ALA A 71 -1.29 -5.71 -5.15
N HIS A 72 -1.28 -4.62 -4.40
CA HIS A 72 -2.12 -4.47 -3.21
C HIS A 72 -2.42 -3.01 -2.87
N ILE A 73 -3.51 -2.82 -2.14
CA ILE A 73 -3.90 -1.54 -1.53
C ILE A 73 -3.85 -1.70 -0.01
N HIS A 74 -3.17 -0.78 0.67
CA HIS A 74 -3.08 -0.78 2.12
C HIS A 74 -4.19 0.03 2.77
N PHE A 75 -4.59 -0.40 3.97
CA PHE A 75 -5.57 0.26 4.79
C PHE A 75 -5.13 0.30 6.26
N PHE A 76 -5.24 1.48 6.88
CA PHE A 76 -5.48 1.57 8.32
C PHE A 76 -6.92 2.06 8.53
N VAL A 77 -7.69 1.33 9.34
CA VAL A 77 -9.06 1.68 9.69
C VAL A 77 -9.16 1.88 11.19
N SER A 78 -9.63 3.05 11.62
CA SER A 78 -9.74 3.43 13.03
C SER A 78 -11.10 4.05 13.34
N ALA A 79 -11.61 3.81 14.55
CA ALA A 79 -12.83 4.41 15.07
C ALA A 79 -12.75 4.54 16.60
N PRO A 80 -13.39 5.56 17.21
CA PRO A 80 -13.44 5.67 18.67
C PRO A 80 -14.01 4.40 19.32
N GLY A 81 -13.32 3.88 20.34
CA GLY A 81 -13.73 2.65 21.04
C GLY A 81 -13.34 1.34 20.34
N TYR A 82 -12.69 1.40 19.17
CA TYR A 82 -12.25 0.21 18.43
C TYR A 82 -10.73 0.16 18.31
N ARG A 83 -10.17 -1.05 18.30
CA ARG A 83 -8.78 -1.27 17.93
C ARG A 83 -8.59 -0.97 16.44
N GLN A 84 -7.50 -0.29 16.08
CA GLN A 84 -7.15 -0.05 14.69
C GLN A 84 -6.95 -1.38 13.93
N LEU A 85 -7.58 -1.49 12.77
CA LEU A 85 -7.31 -2.55 11.80
C LEU A 85 -6.25 -2.08 10.81
N THR A 86 -5.15 -2.83 10.73
CA THR A 86 -4.18 -2.71 9.64
C THR A 86 -4.39 -3.89 8.70
N THR A 87 -4.66 -3.63 7.44
CA THR A 87 -4.86 -4.69 6.44
C THR A 87 -4.42 -4.27 5.05
N GLN A 88 -4.42 -5.22 4.12
CA GLN A 88 -4.24 -4.98 2.70
C GLN A 88 -5.28 -5.78 1.90
N ILE A 89 -5.62 -5.26 0.73
CA ILE A 89 -6.45 -5.96 -0.26
C ILE A 89 -5.58 -6.27 -1.47
N ASN A 90 -5.60 -7.53 -1.89
CA ASN A 90 -4.96 -8.03 -3.11
C ASN A 90 -6.00 -8.16 -4.23
N PHE A 91 -5.51 -8.38 -5.45
CA PHE A 91 -6.36 -8.64 -6.61
C PHE A 91 -6.27 -10.10 -6.99
N GLU A 92 -7.41 -10.72 -7.27
CA GLU A 92 -7.49 -12.08 -7.80
C GLU A 92 -6.88 -12.13 -9.20
N GLY A 93 -6.05 -13.14 -9.45
CA GLY A 93 -5.30 -13.33 -10.69
C GLY A 93 -4.19 -14.37 -10.53
#